data_AF-A0A396AFS5-F1
#
_entry.id   AF-A0A396AFS5-F1
#
_cell.length_a   1.000
_cell.length_b   1.000
_cell.length_c   1.000
_cell.angle_alpha   90.00
_cell.angle_beta   90.00
_cell.angle_gamma   90.00
#
_symmetry.space_group_name_H-M   'P 1'
#
loop_
_entity.id
_entity.type
_entity.pdbx_description
1 polymer ?
#
loop_
_entity_poly.entity_id
_entity_poly.type
_entity_poly.pdbx_seq_one_letter_code
_entity_poly.pdbx_strand_id
1 'polypeptide(L)'
;MVMPKVFNIMQYCKHPITGEVLITEEQIKSLFERRTIKSLAYILHDEEDFDEGDEENDLNRCEKEYEKLPEEEKKETSLEEYVKKNHWKKAGNKKPPHFHVVFRTDRNTDLETVADWLGIPVQYVDGARYRKGERDGQLTFVDLLRYLTHESEKEQAKGKHRYPDEKVIANFDWRKMIEEADVRAEKYGNISPKKFYRDKVLNEGMTIAEVKADNLEAYNEDWVFLKKCRNEYLANTAPMPDFRINIYLDGAGGIGKNTASKAIAHALFPDLEKSYFEVGGENTSFEGYDGEPVIIWNDFRSADMVQRFGRGELFDILDPHPTDARHNIKYGSVRLTNPINIINGIEPYDKFMDGLSGEYTDKRGFIHKCEDKSQVNRRIPIILCLRESDYDLLFNKGVFNGTREFNQYIRYNGLVGSFARVSQRLSGEAKEVVLVDMTKPVVDGVAKLKENEIKKIENVEDIPDEFKNYGKKKEDVQTLEDQAKNWVWTPGK
;
A
#
# COMPACT_ATOMS: atom_id res chain seq x y z
N MET A 1 -4.53 -28.08 -27.50
CA MET A 1 -5.48 -27.45 -26.56
C MET A 1 -4.96 -27.72 -25.16
N VAL A 2 -4.91 -26.73 -24.26
CA VAL A 2 -4.47 -26.99 -22.87
C VAL A 2 -5.59 -27.78 -22.19
N MET A 3 -5.26 -28.98 -21.71
CA MET A 3 -6.21 -29.84 -20.99
C MET A 3 -6.66 -29.16 -19.68
N PRO A 4 -7.97 -29.12 -19.38
CA PRO A 4 -8.50 -28.46 -18.18
C PRO A 4 -8.20 -29.27 -16.90
N LYS A 5 -8.35 -28.60 -15.75
CA LYS A 5 -8.36 -29.19 -14.41
C LYS A 5 -9.70 -29.02 -13.70
N VAL A 6 -10.55 -28.12 -14.19
CA VAL A 6 -11.86 -27.83 -13.63
C VAL A 6 -12.90 -28.34 -14.61
N PHE A 7 -13.83 -29.14 -14.12
CA PHE A 7 -14.87 -29.77 -14.93
C PHE A 7 -16.25 -29.40 -14.39
N ASN A 8 -17.18 -29.22 -15.31
CA ASN A 8 -18.59 -29.05 -15.04
C ASN A 8 -19.36 -30.05 -15.90
N ILE A 9 -20.30 -30.76 -15.29
CA ILE A 9 -21.17 -31.71 -15.97
C ILE A 9 -22.59 -31.35 -15.60
N MET A 10 -23.41 -31.13 -16.63
CA MET A 10 -24.84 -30.99 -16.50
C MET A 10 -25.48 -32.10 -17.32
N GLN A 11 -26.22 -32.99 -16.67
CA GLN A 11 -26.87 -34.11 -17.34
C GLN A 11 -28.20 -34.49 -16.69
N TYR A 12 -29.23 -34.69 -17.52
CA TYR A 12 -30.54 -35.19 -17.07
C TYR A 12 -30.41 -36.61 -16.52
N CYS A 13 -31.15 -36.96 -15.48
CA CYS A 13 -31.15 -38.34 -14.96
C CYS A 13 -31.69 -39.32 -16.02
N LYS A 14 -32.71 -38.90 -16.77
CA LYS A 14 -33.32 -39.66 -17.86
C LYS A 14 -33.49 -38.78 -19.09
N HIS A 15 -33.37 -39.39 -20.27
CA HIS A 15 -33.66 -38.73 -21.51
C HIS A 15 -35.14 -38.31 -21.54
N PRO A 16 -35.45 -37.03 -21.78
CA PRO A 16 -36.81 -36.48 -21.66
C PRO A 16 -37.84 -37.13 -22.58
N ILE A 17 -37.41 -37.56 -23.78
CA ILE A 17 -38.27 -38.21 -24.78
C ILE A 17 -38.25 -39.75 -24.67
N THR A 18 -37.07 -40.38 -24.69
CA THR A 18 -36.95 -41.85 -24.72
C THR A 18 -37.08 -42.51 -23.35
N GLY A 19 -36.90 -41.76 -22.26
CA GLY A 19 -36.90 -42.28 -20.89
C GLY A 19 -35.64 -43.07 -20.51
N GLU A 20 -34.66 -43.17 -21.41
CA GLU A 20 -33.37 -43.83 -21.18
C GLU A 20 -32.63 -43.20 -20.00
N VAL A 21 -32.02 -43.99 -19.13
CA VAL A 21 -31.21 -43.47 -18.02
C VAL A 21 -29.89 -42.95 -18.57
N LEU A 22 -29.62 -41.66 -18.38
CA LEU A 22 -28.41 -41.02 -18.92
C LEU A 22 -27.30 -40.90 -17.86
N ILE A 23 -27.67 -40.69 -16.60
CA ILE A 23 -26.74 -40.66 -15.47
C ILE A 23 -27.45 -41.02 -14.16
N THR A 24 -26.77 -41.71 -13.26
CA THR A 24 -27.23 -42.01 -11.91
C THR A 24 -26.36 -41.35 -10.84
N GLU A 25 -26.92 -41.21 -9.64
CA GLU A 25 -26.17 -40.67 -8.50
C GLU A 25 -25.02 -41.59 -8.09
N GLU A 26 -25.14 -42.92 -8.26
CA GLU A 26 -24.07 -43.88 -8.00
C GLU A 26 -22.86 -43.66 -8.93
N GLN A 27 -23.11 -43.36 -10.20
CA GLN A 27 -22.04 -43.01 -11.15
C GLN A 27 -21.30 -41.77 -10.65
N ILE A 28 -22.01 -40.74 -10.19
CA ILE A 28 -21.41 -39.51 -9.65
C ILE A 28 -20.64 -39.80 -8.35
N LYS A 29 -21.23 -40.60 -7.44
CA LYS A 29 -20.60 -41.01 -6.19
C LYS A 29 -19.29 -41.78 -6.41
N SER A 30 -19.16 -42.53 -7.50
CA SER A 30 -17.91 -43.22 -7.85
C SER A 30 -16.72 -42.26 -8.04
N LEU A 31 -16.97 -40.99 -8.36
CA LEU A 31 -15.93 -39.98 -8.49
C LEU A 31 -15.24 -39.65 -7.16
N PHE A 32 -15.92 -39.81 -6.03
CA PHE A 32 -15.33 -39.57 -4.70
C PHE A 32 -14.19 -40.53 -4.38
N GLU A 33 -14.19 -41.72 -5.00
CA GLU A 33 -13.16 -42.74 -4.80
C GLU A 33 -11.87 -42.44 -5.60
N ARG A 34 -11.93 -41.47 -6.52
CA ARG A 34 -10.81 -41.17 -7.42
C ARG A 34 -9.80 -40.26 -6.74
N ARG A 35 -8.59 -40.78 -6.54
CA ARG A 35 -7.45 -40.05 -5.94
C ARG A 35 -7.06 -38.77 -6.65
N THR A 36 -7.33 -38.68 -7.95
CA THR A 36 -7.04 -37.52 -8.81
C THR A 36 -7.98 -36.35 -8.55
N ILE A 37 -9.19 -36.62 -8.03
CA ILE A 37 -10.18 -35.60 -7.73
C ILE A 37 -9.95 -35.11 -6.30
N LYS A 38 -9.65 -33.81 -6.15
CA LYS A 38 -9.35 -33.21 -4.84
C LYS A 38 -10.56 -32.52 -4.24
N SER A 39 -11.35 -31.87 -5.08
CA SER A 39 -12.54 -31.13 -4.68
C SER A 39 -13.64 -31.50 -5.65
N LEU A 40 -14.76 -31.98 -5.12
CA LEU A 40 -15.94 -32.35 -5.88
C LEU A 40 -17.17 -31.95 -5.08
N ALA A 41 -18.13 -31.35 -5.78
CA ALA A 41 -19.45 -31.01 -5.28
C ALA A 41 -20.48 -31.32 -6.37
N TYR A 42 -21.66 -31.79 -5.98
CA TYR A 42 -22.78 -31.95 -6.89
C TYR A 42 -24.12 -31.70 -6.21
N ILE A 43 -25.14 -31.46 -7.01
CA ILE A 43 -26.52 -31.25 -6.57
C ILE A 43 -27.49 -31.81 -7.62
N LEU A 44 -28.64 -32.30 -7.16
CA LEU A 44 -29.78 -32.62 -8.02
C LEU A 44 -30.66 -31.38 -8.15
N HIS A 45 -30.91 -30.95 -9.39
CA HIS A 45 -31.88 -29.91 -9.73
C HIS A 45 -33.16 -30.57 -10.24
N ASP A 46 -34.22 -30.55 -9.43
CA ASP A 46 -35.52 -31.18 -9.67
C ASP A 46 -36.71 -30.20 -9.57
N GLU A 47 -36.47 -28.93 -9.23
CA GLU A 47 -37.52 -27.92 -9.01
C GLU A 47 -37.51 -26.77 -10.04
N GLU A 48 -36.64 -26.85 -11.06
CA GLU A 48 -36.48 -25.78 -12.06
C GLU A 48 -37.57 -25.76 -13.12
N ASP A 49 -37.87 -24.57 -13.65
CA ASP A 49 -38.70 -24.38 -14.84
C ASP A 49 -37.83 -23.94 -16.02
N PHE A 50 -38.23 -24.30 -17.25
CA PHE A 50 -37.65 -23.77 -18.48
C PHE A 50 -37.92 -22.28 -18.59
N ASP A 51 -36.90 -21.51 -18.97
CA ASP A 51 -37.05 -20.10 -19.32
C ASP A 51 -37.28 -19.91 -20.84
N GLU A 52 -37.56 -18.68 -21.27
CA GLU A 52 -37.77 -18.35 -22.69
C GLU A 52 -36.53 -18.67 -23.54
N GLY A 53 -35.34 -18.51 -22.97
CA GLY A 53 -34.09 -18.84 -23.64
C GLY A 53 -33.91 -20.36 -23.82
N ASP A 54 -34.36 -21.17 -22.88
CA ASP A 54 -34.36 -22.63 -23.00
C ASP A 54 -35.27 -23.10 -24.14
N GLU A 55 -36.46 -22.50 -24.28
CA GLU A 55 -37.40 -22.78 -25.37
C GLU A 55 -36.81 -22.37 -26.73
N GLU A 56 -36.30 -21.15 -26.84
CA GLU A 56 -35.67 -20.65 -28.08
C GLU A 56 -34.45 -21.50 -28.50
N ASN A 57 -33.60 -21.88 -27.54
CA ASN A 57 -32.44 -22.72 -27.82
C ASN A 57 -32.83 -24.13 -28.26
N ASP A 58 -33.92 -24.68 -27.71
CA ASP A 58 -34.42 -25.99 -28.13
C ASP A 58 -35.04 -25.95 -29.52
N LEU A 59 -35.77 -24.89 -29.84
CA LEU A 59 -36.31 -24.65 -31.18
C LEU A 59 -35.17 -24.56 -32.21
N ASN A 60 -34.17 -23.71 -31.94
CA ASN A 60 -32.97 -23.56 -32.78
C ASN A 60 -32.18 -24.88 -32.93
N ARG A 61 -32.16 -25.72 -31.89
CA ARG A 61 -31.57 -27.07 -31.96
C ARG A 61 -32.35 -27.94 -32.94
N CYS A 62 -33.67 -28.01 -32.82
CA CYS A 62 -34.51 -28.81 -33.70
C CYS A 62 -34.38 -28.39 -35.16
N GLU A 63 -34.31 -27.08 -35.45
CA GLU A 63 -34.09 -26.56 -36.80
C GLU A 63 -32.73 -27.03 -37.38
N LYS A 64 -31.65 -26.88 -36.60
CA LYS A 64 -30.30 -27.33 -37.01
C LYS A 64 -30.18 -28.85 -37.15
N GLU A 65 -30.87 -29.62 -36.31
CA GLU A 65 -30.92 -31.07 -36.42
C GLU A 65 -31.66 -31.48 -37.71
N TYR A 66 -32.80 -30.84 -38.02
CA TYR A 66 -33.54 -31.07 -39.25
C TYR A 66 -32.71 -30.77 -40.51
N GLU A 67 -31.96 -29.66 -40.53
CA GLU A 67 -31.07 -29.31 -41.65
C GLU A 67 -30.02 -30.39 -41.95
N LYS A 68 -29.58 -31.12 -40.92
CA LYS A 68 -28.58 -32.19 -41.02
C LYS A 68 -29.17 -33.56 -41.38
N LEU A 69 -30.49 -33.71 -41.43
CA LEU A 69 -31.11 -34.97 -41.81
C LEU A 69 -30.76 -35.36 -43.26
N PRO A 70 -30.65 -36.65 -43.56
CA PRO A 70 -30.56 -37.14 -44.93
C PRO A 70 -31.74 -36.66 -45.79
N GLU A 71 -31.51 -36.47 -47.09
CA GLU A 71 -32.54 -35.99 -48.03
C GLU A 71 -33.71 -36.97 -48.18
N GLU A 72 -33.51 -38.25 -47.87
CA GLU A 72 -34.55 -39.27 -47.81
C GLU A 72 -35.51 -39.02 -46.64
N GLU A 73 -34.99 -38.70 -45.46
CA GLU A 73 -35.81 -38.44 -44.27
C GLU A 73 -36.56 -37.11 -44.38
N LYS A 74 -35.95 -36.08 -45.00
CA LYS A 74 -36.61 -34.79 -45.26
C LYS A 74 -37.78 -34.88 -46.25
N LYS A 75 -37.86 -35.95 -47.05
CA LYS A 75 -39.04 -36.22 -47.92
C LYS A 75 -40.20 -36.83 -47.14
N GLU A 76 -39.93 -37.43 -45.98
CA GLU A 76 -40.90 -38.14 -45.16
C GLU A 76 -41.43 -37.30 -43.98
N THR A 77 -40.78 -36.19 -43.61
CA THR A 77 -41.24 -35.29 -42.55
C THR A 77 -40.97 -33.84 -42.90
N SER A 78 -41.93 -32.94 -42.61
CA SER A 78 -41.68 -31.49 -42.70
C SER A 78 -40.91 -30.97 -41.47
N LEU A 79 -40.30 -29.78 -41.61
CA LEU A 79 -39.66 -29.08 -40.48
C LEU A 79 -40.65 -28.84 -39.33
N GLU A 80 -41.88 -28.42 -39.65
CA GLU A 80 -42.94 -28.18 -38.66
C GLU A 80 -43.29 -29.46 -37.88
N GLU A 81 -43.43 -30.60 -38.57
CA GLU A 81 -43.68 -31.89 -37.92
C GLU A 81 -42.49 -32.37 -37.08
N TYR A 82 -41.27 -32.15 -37.58
CA TYR A 82 -40.05 -32.49 -36.86
C TYR A 82 -39.91 -31.68 -35.57
N VAL A 83 -40.09 -30.36 -35.64
CA VAL A 83 -40.08 -29.47 -34.48
C VAL A 83 -41.20 -29.87 -33.52
N LYS A 84 -42.43 -30.08 -34.00
CA LYS A 84 -43.55 -30.51 -33.13
C LYS A 84 -43.28 -31.81 -32.37
N LYS A 85 -42.53 -32.74 -32.96
CA LYS A 85 -42.17 -34.02 -32.35
C LYS A 85 -40.97 -33.93 -31.39
N ASN A 86 -39.99 -33.10 -31.70
CA ASN A 86 -38.69 -33.09 -31.03
C ASN A 86 -38.43 -31.85 -30.15
N HIS A 87 -39.25 -30.82 -30.25
CA HIS A 87 -39.22 -29.64 -29.40
C HIS A 87 -40.01 -29.91 -28.12
N TRP A 88 -39.29 -30.03 -27.01
CA TRP A 88 -39.84 -30.51 -25.74
C TRP A 88 -39.59 -29.55 -24.58
N LYS A 89 -38.71 -28.55 -24.74
CA LYS A 89 -38.51 -27.47 -23.77
C LYS A 89 -39.48 -26.33 -24.06
N LYS A 90 -40.41 -26.05 -23.16
CA LYS A 90 -41.34 -24.93 -23.27
C LYS A 90 -41.25 -24.07 -22.02
N ALA A 91 -41.19 -22.76 -22.18
CA ALA A 91 -41.09 -21.82 -21.07
C ALA A 91 -42.23 -22.06 -20.06
N GLY A 92 -41.88 -22.08 -18.78
CA GLY A 92 -42.80 -22.37 -17.67
C GLY A 92 -43.07 -23.86 -17.41
N ASN A 93 -42.65 -24.79 -18.28
CA ASN A 93 -42.68 -26.21 -17.95
C ASN A 93 -41.53 -26.61 -17.03
N LYS A 94 -41.78 -27.59 -16.16
CA LYS A 94 -40.74 -28.16 -15.27
C LYS A 94 -39.63 -28.82 -16.09
N LYS A 95 -38.38 -28.49 -15.76
CA LYS A 95 -37.20 -29.19 -16.26
C LYS A 95 -37.19 -30.61 -15.68
N PRO A 96 -36.80 -31.62 -16.48
CA PRO A 96 -36.54 -32.94 -15.94
C PRO A 96 -35.41 -32.88 -14.90
N PRO A 97 -35.44 -33.75 -13.87
CA PRO A 97 -34.37 -33.83 -12.89
C PRO A 97 -33.01 -34.02 -13.56
N HIS A 98 -32.04 -33.20 -13.18
CA HIS A 98 -30.69 -33.21 -13.73
C HIS A 98 -29.65 -32.93 -12.65
N PHE A 99 -28.47 -33.52 -12.82
CA PHE A 99 -27.36 -33.26 -11.92
C PHE A 99 -26.47 -32.16 -12.46
N HIS A 100 -26.04 -31.28 -11.56
CA HIS A 100 -24.86 -30.45 -11.73
C HIS A 100 -23.71 -31.04 -10.93
N VAL A 101 -22.62 -31.41 -11.60
CA VAL A 101 -21.43 -31.99 -10.97
C VAL A 101 -20.23 -31.12 -11.32
N VAL A 102 -19.54 -30.62 -10.30
CA VAL A 102 -18.40 -29.73 -10.44
C VAL A 102 -17.23 -30.30 -9.66
N PHE A 103 -16.08 -30.45 -10.31
CA PHE A 103 -14.90 -30.98 -9.62
C PHE A 103 -13.58 -30.48 -10.19
N ARG A 104 -12.52 -30.62 -9.39
CA ARG A 104 -11.14 -30.32 -9.76
C ARG A 104 -10.25 -31.55 -9.68
N THR A 105 -9.42 -31.71 -10.71
CA THR A 105 -8.34 -32.70 -10.74
C THR A 105 -7.00 -32.08 -10.34
N ASP A 106 -6.11 -32.87 -9.74
CA ASP A 106 -4.77 -32.44 -9.36
C ASP A 106 -3.85 -32.14 -10.57
N ARG A 107 -4.09 -32.86 -11.67
CA ARG A 107 -3.40 -32.72 -12.96
C ARG A 107 -4.38 -32.40 -14.09
N ASN A 108 -3.85 -31.91 -15.20
CA ASN A 108 -4.65 -31.69 -16.40
C ASN A 108 -5.17 -33.05 -16.90
N THR A 109 -6.46 -33.12 -17.20
CA THR A 109 -7.13 -34.36 -17.63
C THR A 109 -7.93 -34.08 -18.89
N ASP A 110 -7.95 -35.03 -19.83
CA ASP A 110 -8.77 -34.94 -21.05
C ASP A 110 -10.25 -35.25 -20.77
N LEU A 111 -11.12 -34.79 -21.67
CA LEU A 111 -12.58 -34.90 -21.49
C LEU A 111 -13.05 -36.34 -21.64
N GLU A 112 -12.42 -37.10 -22.54
CA GLU A 112 -12.71 -38.51 -22.81
C GLU A 112 -12.47 -39.36 -21.56
N THR A 113 -11.34 -39.16 -20.88
CA THR A 113 -11.04 -39.83 -19.61
C THR A 113 -12.11 -39.56 -18.55
N VAL A 114 -12.57 -38.31 -18.44
CA VAL A 114 -13.64 -37.95 -17.49
C VAL A 114 -14.98 -38.58 -17.89
N ALA A 115 -15.28 -38.62 -19.19
CA ALA A 115 -16.48 -39.24 -19.73
C ALA A 115 -16.51 -40.75 -19.41
N ASP A 116 -15.38 -41.44 -19.62
CA ASP A 116 -15.18 -42.84 -19.27
C ASP A 116 -15.37 -43.11 -17.77
N TRP A 117 -15.00 -42.17 -16.91
CA TRP A 117 -15.16 -42.34 -15.46
C TRP A 117 -16.61 -42.46 -15.01
N LEU A 118 -17.50 -41.76 -15.71
CA LEU A 118 -18.93 -41.74 -15.45
C LEU A 118 -19.71 -42.69 -16.36
N GLY A 119 -19.10 -43.17 -17.43
CA GLY A 119 -19.79 -43.95 -18.46
C GLY A 119 -20.81 -43.12 -19.23
N ILE A 120 -20.53 -41.83 -19.45
CA ILE A 120 -21.39 -40.92 -20.21
C ILE A 120 -20.69 -40.47 -21.50
N PRO A 121 -21.44 -40.02 -22.52
CA PRO A 121 -20.82 -39.48 -23.73
C PRO A 121 -20.03 -38.18 -23.46
N VAL A 122 -18.90 -38.00 -24.15
CA VAL A 122 -17.96 -36.88 -23.95
C VAL A 122 -18.59 -35.50 -24.14
N GLN A 123 -19.63 -35.37 -24.98
CA GLN A 123 -20.31 -34.08 -25.21
C GLN A 123 -20.99 -33.49 -23.97
N TYR A 124 -21.19 -34.30 -22.92
CA TYR A 124 -21.78 -33.86 -21.64
C TYR A 124 -20.73 -33.46 -20.61
N VAL A 125 -19.45 -33.63 -20.93
CA VAL A 125 -18.33 -33.22 -20.08
C VAL A 125 -17.79 -31.88 -20.57
N ASP A 126 -17.95 -30.82 -19.77
CA ASP A 126 -17.38 -29.52 -20.09
C ASP A 126 -16.09 -29.26 -19.28
N GLY A 127 -15.05 -28.88 -20.01
CA GLY A 127 -13.80 -28.40 -19.46
C GLY A 127 -13.85 -26.89 -19.26
N ALA A 128 -13.93 -26.43 -18.03
CA ALA A 128 -14.20 -25.02 -17.75
C ALA A 128 -13.09 -24.11 -18.34
N ARG A 129 -13.51 -23.07 -19.06
CA ARG A 129 -12.58 -22.03 -19.53
C ARG A 129 -12.27 -21.08 -18.38
N TYR A 130 -10.98 -20.98 -18.05
CA TYR A 130 -10.54 -20.17 -16.92
C TYR A 130 -10.74 -18.68 -17.17
N ARG A 131 -10.91 -17.93 -16.07
CA ARG A 131 -10.93 -16.46 -16.14
C ARG A 131 -9.61 -15.94 -16.74
N LYS A 132 -9.67 -14.80 -17.42
CA LYS A 132 -8.48 -14.19 -18.03
C LYS A 132 -7.42 -13.91 -16.96
N GLY A 133 -6.23 -14.50 -17.11
CA GLY A 133 -5.10 -14.34 -16.19
C GLY A 133 -5.02 -15.38 -15.07
N GLU A 134 -6.00 -16.28 -14.98
CA GLU A 134 -6.01 -17.40 -14.06
C GLU A 134 -5.20 -18.58 -14.59
N ARG A 135 -4.48 -19.30 -13.70
CA ARG A 135 -3.61 -20.41 -14.11
C ARG A 135 -4.14 -21.79 -13.72
N ASP A 136 -4.90 -21.89 -12.63
CA ASP A 136 -5.31 -23.16 -12.02
C ASP A 136 -6.84 -23.34 -11.95
N GLY A 137 -7.61 -22.33 -12.33
CA GLY A 137 -9.07 -22.36 -12.41
C GLY A 137 -9.79 -22.27 -11.06
N GLN A 138 -9.12 -21.83 -9.98
CA GLN A 138 -9.74 -21.73 -8.65
C GLN A 138 -10.97 -20.81 -8.60
N LEU A 139 -10.89 -19.59 -9.12
CA LEU A 139 -12.01 -18.64 -9.21
C LEU A 139 -13.10 -19.17 -10.14
N THR A 140 -12.74 -19.74 -11.29
CA THR A 140 -13.72 -20.41 -12.17
C THR A 140 -14.44 -21.55 -11.45
N PHE A 141 -13.73 -22.32 -10.62
CA PHE A 141 -14.36 -23.36 -9.81
C PHE A 141 -15.30 -22.78 -8.76
N VAL A 142 -14.91 -21.70 -8.07
CA VAL A 142 -15.79 -21.00 -7.12
C VAL A 142 -17.07 -20.50 -7.80
N ASP A 143 -16.99 -19.97 -9.02
CA ASP A 143 -18.18 -19.56 -9.78
C ASP A 143 -19.14 -20.71 -10.03
N LEU A 144 -18.59 -21.87 -10.40
CA LEU A 144 -19.37 -23.09 -10.64
C LEU A 144 -19.99 -23.61 -9.33
N LEU A 145 -19.30 -23.49 -8.20
CA LEU A 145 -19.84 -23.85 -6.87
C LEU A 145 -21.00 -22.93 -6.47
N ARG A 146 -20.86 -21.60 -6.64
CA ARG A 146 -21.94 -20.62 -6.38
C ARG A 146 -23.18 -20.91 -7.21
N TYR A 147 -22.97 -21.40 -8.43
CA TYR A 147 -24.07 -21.71 -9.33
C TYR A 147 -24.90 -22.91 -8.86
N LEU A 148 -24.34 -23.85 -8.07
CA LEU A 148 -25.05 -25.07 -7.64
C LEU A 148 -26.37 -24.77 -6.91
N THR A 149 -26.44 -23.73 -6.08
CA THR A 149 -27.65 -23.40 -5.32
C THR A 149 -28.53 -22.34 -5.99
N HIS A 150 -28.08 -21.76 -7.10
CA HIS A 150 -28.70 -20.60 -7.75
C HIS A 150 -28.97 -19.40 -6.82
N GLU A 151 -28.19 -19.26 -5.74
CA GLU A 151 -28.44 -18.22 -4.73
C GLU A 151 -28.15 -16.79 -5.21
N SER A 152 -27.30 -16.63 -6.21
CA SER A 152 -26.86 -15.30 -6.66
C SER A 152 -28.01 -14.47 -7.23
N GLU A 153 -27.96 -13.16 -7.04
CA GLU A 153 -28.99 -12.22 -7.52
C GLU A 153 -29.27 -12.38 -9.02
N LYS A 154 -28.22 -12.64 -9.82
CA LYS A 154 -28.34 -12.85 -11.27
C LYS A 154 -29.21 -14.06 -11.62
N GLU A 155 -29.08 -15.15 -10.86
CA GLU A 155 -29.86 -16.36 -11.12
C GLU A 155 -31.28 -16.24 -10.55
N GLN A 156 -31.44 -15.56 -9.41
CA GLN A 156 -32.74 -15.21 -8.86
C GLN A 156 -33.53 -14.26 -9.78
N ALA A 157 -32.86 -13.30 -10.43
CA ALA A 157 -33.48 -12.40 -11.41
C ALA A 157 -34.00 -13.13 -12.66
N LYS A 158 -33.47 -14.31 -12.98
CA LYS A 158 -33.97 -15.19 -14.04
C LYS A 158 -35.11 -16.10 -13.58
N GLY A 159 -35.57 -15.97 -12.34
CA GLY A 159 -36.63 -16.78 -11.76
C GLY A 159 -36.21 -18.21 -11.42
N LYS A 160 -34.90 -18.50 -11.32
CA LYS A 160 -34.44 -19.85 -10.99
C LYS A 160 -34.72 -20.21 -9.53
N HIS A 161 -35.03 -21.48 -9.32
CA HIS A 161 -35.27 -22.02 -7.98
C HIS A 161 -33.98 -21.97 -7.15
N ARG A 162 -34.04 -21.38 -5.95
CA ARG A 162 -32.94 -21.37 -4.99
C ARG A 162 -32.95 -22.68 -4.18
N TYR A 163 -31.94 -23.50 -4.37
CA TYR A 163 -31.79 -24.73 -3.60
C TYR A 163 -31.14 -24.46 -2.24
N PRO A 164 -31.54 -25.19 -1.18
CA PRO A 164 -30.89 -25.10 0.12
C PRO A 164 -29.53 -25.83 0.12
N ASP A 165 -28.63 -25.38 0.97
CA ASP A 165 -27.22 -25.81 1.00
C ASP A 165 -27.06 -27.30 1.30
N GLU A 166 -27.96 -27.86 2.09
CA GLU A 166 -27.95 -29.28 2.50
C GLU A 166 -28.17 -30.23 1.32
N LYS A 167 -28.66 -29.72 0.17
CA LYS A 167 -28.80 -30.49 -1.07
C LYS A 167 -27.47 -30.64 -1.81
N VAL A 168 -26.47 -29.81 -1.51
CA VAL A 168 -25.13 -29.91 -2.11
C VAL A 168 -24.33 -30.99 -1.40
N ILE A 169 -23.91 -32.01 -2.13
CA ILE A 169 -23.07 -33.10 -1.63
C ILE A 169 -21.63 -32.85 -2.10
N ALA A 170 -20.71 -32.68 -1.16
CA ALA A 170 -19.31 -32.36 -1.45
C ALA A 170 -18.30 -33.11 -0.57
N ASN A 171 -17.06 -33.25 -1.03
CA ASN A 171 -15.96 -33.84 -0.26
C ASN A 171 -15.08 -32.81 0.48
N PHE A 172 -15.49 -31.54 0.48
CA PHE A 172 -14.78 -30.41 1.08
C PHE A 172 -15.78 -29.34 1.53
N ASP A 173 -15.29 -28.37 2.31
CA ASP A 173 -16.09 -27.23 2.75
C ASP A 173 -16.20 -26.19 1.62
N TRP A 174 -17.21 -26.38 0.76
CA TRP A 174 -17.43 -25.54 -0.41
C TRP A 174 -17.92 -24.14 -0.03
N ARG A 175 -18.65 -24.00 1.08
CA ARG A 175 -19.11 -22.71 1.59
C ARG A 175 -17.95 -21.86 2.07
N LYS A 176 -17.06 -22.42 2.86
CA LYS A 176 -15.82 -21.73 3.27
C LYS A 176 -14.98 -21.29 2.07
N MET A 177 -14.88 -22.11 1.02
CA MET A 177 -14.13 -21.74 -0.19
C MET A 177 -14.75 -20.55 -0.94
N ILE A 178 -16.07 -20.46 -0.97
CA ILE A 178 -16.82 -19.31 -1.53
C ILE A 178 -16.59 -18.06 -0.69
N GLU A 179 -16.68 -18.17 0.64
CA GLU A 179 -16.48 -17.06 1.57
C GLU A 179 -15.04 -16.50 1.50
N GLU A 180 -14.03 -17.37 1.50
CA GLU A 180 -12.63 -16.97 1.34
C GLU A 180 -12.38 -16.24 0.02
N ALA A 181 -13.07 -16.63 -1.05
CA ALA A 181 -12.99 -15.96 -2.35
C ALA A 181 -13.66 -14.59 -2.32
N ASP A 182 -14.76 -14.42 -1.60
CA ASP A 182 -15.44 -13.12 -1.43
C ASP A 182 -14.58 -12.14 -0.63
N VAL A 183 -14.05 -12.57 0.52
CA VAL A 183 -13.13 -11.75 1.34
C VAL A 183 -11.92 -11.32 0.51
N ARG A 184 -11.38 -12.23 -0.31
CA ARG A 184 -10.27 -11.92 -1.21
C ARG A 184 -10.68 -10.90 -2.28
N ALA A 185 -11.85 -11.05 -2.88
CA ALA A 185 -12.36 -10.13 -3.91
C ALA A 185 -12.68 -8.75 -3.33
N GLU A 186 -13.18 -8.67 -2.10
CA GLU A 186 -13.43 -7.42 -1.39
C GLU A 186 -12.12 -6.66 -1.13
N LYS A 187 -11.07 -7.37 -0.68
CA LYS A 187 -9.77 -6.77 -0.37
C LYS A 187 -8.96 -6.40 -1.60
N TYR A 188 -8.87 -7.32 -2.57
CA TYR A 188 -7.94 -7.20 -3.70
C TYR A 188 -8.64 -6.92 -5.04
N GLY A 189 -9.97 -6.95 -5.11
CA GLY A 189 -10.70 -6.89 -6.36
C GLY A 189 -10.28 -8.02 -7.32
N ASN A 190 -10.09 -7.66 -8.60
CA ASN A 190 -9.68 -8.59 -9.66
C ASN A 190 -8.16 -8.73 -9.81
N ILE A 191 -7.35 -8.20 -8.89
CA ILE A 191 -5.89 -8.30 -8.95
C ILE A 191 -5.35 -9.30 -7.93
N SER A 192 -4.18 -9.87 -8.20
CA SER A 192 -3.53 -10.75 -7.24
C SER A 192 -3.01 -9.95 -6.03
N PRO A 193 -2.93 -10.55 -4.83
CA PRO A 193 -2.34 -9.92 -3.64
C PRO A 193 -0.95 -9.35 -3.93
N LYS A 194 -0.14 -10.10 -4.69
CA LYS A 194 1.17 -9.66 -5.19
C LYS A 194 1.11 -8.34 -5.96
N LYS A 195 0.18 -8.20 -6.90
CA LYS A 195 0.03 -6.95 -7.66
C LYS A 195 -0.52 -5.83 -6.78
N PHE A 196 -1.46 -6.14 -5.89
CA PHE A 196 -2.04 -5.20 -4.95
C PHE A 196 -0.96 -4.56 -4.05
N TYR A 197 -0.16 -5.36 -3.34
CA TYR A 197 0.86 -4.81 -2.44
C TYR A 197 1.97 -4.09 -3.18
N ARG A 198 2.36 -4.54 -4.39
CA ARG A 198 3.31 -3.79 -5.22
C ARG A 198 2.81 -2.39 -5.53
N ASP A 199 1.54 -2.26 -5.89
CA ASP A 199 0.91 -0.98 -6.21
C ASP A 199 0.82 -0.08 -4.97
N LYS A 200 0.33 -0.63 -3.85
CA LYS A 200 0.29 0.08 -2.55
C LYS A 200 1.67 0.57 -2.10
N VAL A 201 2.70 -0.25 -2.23
CA VAL A 201 4.08 0.13 -1.84
C VAL A 201 4.66 1.17 -2.80
N LEU A 202 4.49 0.95 -4.12
CA LEU A 202 5.11 1.79 -5.15
C LEU A 202 4.46 3.17 -5.29
N ASN A 203 3.13 3.24 -5.17
CA ASN A 203 2.35 4.44 -5.51
C ASN A 203 1.75 5.12 -4.28
N GLU A 204 1.35 4.36 -3.26
CA GLU A 204 0.70 4.92 -2.06
C GLU A 204 1.64 5.01 -0.85
N GLY A 205 2.85 4.47 -0.95
CA GLY A 205 3.86 4.58 0.11
C GLY A 205 3.68 3.63 1.28
N MET A 206 2.96 2.53 1.10
CA MET A 206 2.89 1.44 2.09
C MET A 206 4.30 0.93 2.41
N THR A 207 4.62 0.80 3.69
CA THR A 207 5.91 0.33 4.20
C THR A 207 5.99 -1.20 4.16
N ILE A 208 7.20 -1.74 4.22
CA ILE A 208 7.39 -3.19 4.29
C ILE A 208 6.86 -3.77 5.62
N ALA A 209 6.85 -2.98 6.69
CA ALA A 209 6.29 -3.38 7.98
C ALA A 209 4.76 -3.55 7.90
N GLU A 210 4.07 -2.59 7.29
CA GLU A 210 2.61 -2.66 7.08
C GLU A 210 2.20 -3.84 6.21
N VAL A 211 2.97 -4.16 5.15
CA VAL A 211 2.68 -5.34 4.32
C VAL A 211 2.81 -6.63 5.15
N LYS A 212 3.82 -6.74 6.02
CA LYS A 212 3.98 -7.92 6.90
C LYS A 212 2.84 -8.04 7.92
N ALA A 213 2.41 -6.92 8.49
CA ALA A 213 1.31 -6.87 9.44
C ALA A 213 -0.02 -7.26 8.78
N ASP A 214 -0.25 -6.80 7.55
CA ASP A 214 -1.49 -7.03 6.82
C ASP A 214 -1.56 -8.41 6.13
N ASN A 215 -0.45 -8.89 5.54
CA ASN A 215 -0.35 -10.21 4.92
C ASN A 215 1.11 -10.71 4.82
N LEU A 216 1.54 -11.48 5.82
CA LEU A 216 2.89 -12.06 5.88
C LEU A 216 3.19 -13.02 4.72
N GLU A 217 2.21 -13.78 4.23
CA GLU A 217 2.38 -14.71 3.12
C GLU A 217 2.69 -13.97 1.82
N ALA A 218 1.92 -12.92 1.52
CA ALA A 218 2.16 -12.07 0.35
C ALA A 218 3.53 -11.38 0.40
N TYR A 219 4.00 -10.99 1.59
CA TYR A 219 5.37 -10.53 1.76
C TYR A 219 6.38 -11.65 1.44
N ASN A 220 6.24 -12.83 2.03
CA ASN A 220 7.21 -13.93 1.86
C ASN A 220 7.32 -14.38 0.40
N GLU A 221 6.23 -14.38 -0.36
CA GLU A 221 6.22 -14.73 -1.78
C GLU A 221 6.87 -13.68 -2.70
N ASP A 222 6.99 -12.43 -2.26
CA ASP A 222 7.39 -11.32 -3.15
C ASP A 222 8.30 -10.25 -2.54
N TRP A 223 8.91 -10.52 -1.40
CA TRP A 223 9.70 -9.55 -0.62
C TRP A 223 10.80 -8.86 -1.44
N VAL A 224 11.41 -9.54 -2.41
CA VAL A 224 12.47 -8.97 -3.26
C VAL A 224 11.93 -7.82 -4.11
N PHE A 225 10.74 -7.99 -4.71
CA PHE A 225 10.14 -6.96 -5.53
C PHE A 225 9.50 -5.86 -4.68
N LEU A 226 8.89 -6.21 -3.55
CA LEU A 226 8.36 -5.22 -2.61
C LEU A 226 9.46 -4.26 -2.13
N LYS A 227 10.67 -4.77 -1.82
CA LYS A 227 11.83 -3.92 -1.50
C LYS A 227 12.22 -2.99 -2.65
N LYS A 228 12.16 -3.47 -3.91
CA LYS A 228 12.42 -2.62 -5.08
C LYS A 228 11.36 -1.56 -5.26
N CYS A 229 10.08 -1.91 -5.13
CA CYS A 229 8.96 -0.96 -5.16
C CYS A 229 9.12 0.11 -4.07
N ARG A 230 9.54 -0.29 -2.87
CA ARG A 230 9.75 0.64 -1.76
C ARG A 230 10.90 1.61 -2.01
N ASN A 231 12.02 1.09 -2.49
CA ASN A 231 13.16 1.94 -2.87
C ASN A 231 12.79 2.93 -3.98
N GLU A 232 12.02 2.48 -4.97
CA GLU A 232 11.54 3.32 -6.07
C GLU A 232 10.60 4.43 -5.55
N TYR A 233 9.64 4.08 -4.68
CA TYR A 233 8.77 5.05 -4.02
C TYR A 233 9.57 6.10 -3.27
N LEU A 234 10.50 5.69 -2.39
CA LEU A 234 11.32 6.62 -1.61
C LEU A 234 12.17 7.53 -2.51
N ALA A 235 12.70 7.00 -3.62
CA ALA A 235 13.58 7.74 -4.51
C ALA A 235 12.86 8.75 -5.42
N ASN A 236 11.61 8.48 -5.82
CA ASN A 236 10.95 9.23 -6.89
C ASN A 236 9.55 9.75 -6.54
N THR A 237 8.87 9.19 -5.53
CA THR A 237 7.45 9.47 -5.26
C THR A 237 7.22 10.07 -3.87
N ALA A 238 7.98 9.64 -2.86
CA ALA A 238 7.83 10.10 -1.49
C ALA A 238 7.97 11.64 -1.41
N PRO A 239 7.11 12.33 -0.64
CA PRO A 239 7.18 13.77 -0.51
C PRO A 239 8.45 14.19 0.23
N MET A 240 9.11 15.23 -0.27
CA MET A 240 10.19 15.89 0.47
C MET A 240 9.57 16.81 1.52
N PRO A 241 10.14 16.90 2.73
CA PRO A 241 9.65 17.82 3.73
C PRO A 241 9.99 19.25 3.32
N ASP A 242 9.00 20.16 3.38
CA ASP A 242 9.21 21.59 3.08
C ASP A 242 10.18 22.26 4.06
N PHE A 243 10.25 21.70 5.26
CA PHE A 243 11.10 22.18 6.33
C PHE A 243 11.69 21.03 7.15
N ARG A 244 13.00 21.06 7.34
CA ARG A 244 13.76 20.11 8.16
C ARG A 244 14.32 20.79 9.41
N ILE A 245 14.12 20.17 10.56
CA ILE A 245 14.56 20.69 11.85
C ILE A 245 15.63 19.76 12.42
N ASN A 246 16.80 20.34 12.73
CA ASN A 246 17.88 19.60 13.38
C ASN A 246 17.93 19.97 14.86
N ILE A 247 17.87 18.95 15.72
CA ILE A 247 17.91 19.07 17.18
C ILE A 247 19.25 18.51 17.65
N TYR A 248 19.99 19.27 18.46
CA TYR A 248 21.23 18.80 19.09
C TYR A 248 21.04 18.54 20.58
N LEU A 249 21.58 17.42 21.09
CA LEU A 249 21.57 17.06 22.50
C LEU A 249 23.00 16.86 22.98
N ASP A 250 23.45 17.74 23.86
CA ASP A 250 24.72 17.55 24.59
C ASP A 250 24.49 17.01 26.00
N GLY A 251 25.58 16.54 26.60
CA GLY A 251 25.62 16.14 28.00
C GLY A 251 26.63 15.04 28.26
N ALA A 252 26.95 14.83 29.54
CA ALA A 252 27.92 13.81 29.96
C ALA A 252 27.49 12.38 29.56
N GLY A 253 28.45 11.44 29.64
CA GLY A 253 28.15 10.01 29.51
C GLY A 253 27.14 9.57 30.56
N GLY A 254 26.21 8.68 30.18
CA GLY A 254 25.22 8.13 31.12
C GLY A 254 24.01 9.03 31.45
N ILE A 255 23.93 10.24 30.89
CA ILE A 255 22.86 11.21 31.23
C ILE A 255 21.49 10.96 30.58
N GLY A 256 21.41 9.94 29.73
CA GLY A 256 20.15 9.53 29.06
C GLY A 256 19.92 10.18 27.69
N LYS A 257 20.96 10.62 26.97
CA LYS A 257 20.86 11.19 25.62
C LYS A 257 20.05 10.33 24.65
N ASN A 258 20.37 9.04 24.55
CA ASN A 258 19.62 8.12 23.67
C ASN A 258 18.15 7.99 24.08
N THR A 259 17.86 8.01 25.39
CA THR A 259 16.48 8.00 25.90
C THR A 259 15.76 9.28 25.51
N ALA A 260 16.41 10.45 25.64
CA ALA A 260 15.85 11.73 25.24
C ALA A 260 15.58 11.78 23.73
N SER A 261 16.53 11.35 22.89
CA SER A 261 16.35 11.32 21.44
C SER A 261 15.16 10.47 21.01
N LYS A 262 15.01 9.27 21.59
CA LYS A 262 13.87 8.38 21.29
C LYS A 262 12.56 8.94 21.82
N ALA A 263 12.56 9.50 23.03
CA ALA A 263 11.39 10.14 23.61
C ALA A 263 10.88 11.28 22.74
N ILE A 264 11.78 12.15 22.26
CA ILE A 264 11.42 13.25 21.35
C ILE A 264 10.86 12.69 20.03
N ALA A 265 11.48 11.65 19.46
CA ALA A 265 10.99 11.05 18.22
C ALA A 265 9.56 10.49 18.35
N HIS A 266 9.28 9.76 19.44
CA HIS A 266 7.94 9.24 19.72
C HIS A 266 6.94 10.36 20.04
N ALA A 267 7.34 11.38 20.81
CA ALA A 267 6.44 12.49 21.14
C ALA A 267 6.06 13.34 19.91
N LEU A 268 6.96 13.45 18.92
CA LEU A 268 6.68 14.17 17.66
C LEU A 268 5.82 13.36 16.68
N PHE A 269 5.87 12.02 16.75
CA PHE A 269 5.15 11.12 15.86
C PHE A 269 4.53 9.95 16.66
N PRO A 270 3.55 10.21 17.54
CA PRO A 270 3.01 9.21 18.47
C PRO A 270 2.24 8.09 17.77
N ASP A 271 1.68 8.35 16.59
CA ASP A 271 0.86 7.41 15.83
C ASP A 271 1.68 6.40 15.01
N LEU A 272 3.01 6.55 14.96
CA LEU A 272 3.88 5.68 14.18
C LEU A 272 4.49 4.58 15.06
N GLU A 273 4.31 3.32 14.64
CA GLU A 273 4.96 2.16 15.25
C GLU A 273 6.50 2.30 15.23
N LYS A 274 7.05 2.86 14.14
CA LYS A 274 8.47 3.15 13.98
C LYS A 274 8.68 4.62 13.60
N SER A 275 8.88 5.46 14.61
CA SER A 275 9.03 6.91 14.43
C SER A 275 10.45 7.35 14.03
N TYR A 276 11.46 6.48 14.13
CA TYR A 276 12.85 6.86 13.88
C TYR A 276 13.72 5.78 13.21
N PHE A 277 14.76 6.24 12.54
CA PHE A 277 15.90 5.48 12.03
C PHE A 277 17.18 5.90 12.76
N GLU A 278 17.99 4.94 13.20
CA GLU A 278 19.30 5.21 13.80
C GLU A 278 20.40 5.03 12.75
N VAL A 279 21.28 6.03 12.62
CA VAL A 279 22.35 6.02 11.62
C VAL A 279 23.36 4.91 11.92
N GLY A 280 23.68 4.13 10.88
CA GLY A 280 24.61 2.99 10.94
C GLY A 280 26.09 3.38 11.04
N GLY A 281 26.97 2.40 10.82
CA GLY A 281 28.43 2.59 10.79
C GLY A 281 28.95 3.28 9.53
N GLU A 282 30.24 3.62 9.51
CA GLU A 282 30.89 4.26 8.36
C GLU A 282 30.66 3.43 7.07
N ASN A 283 30.22 4.08 5.98
CA ASN A 283 29.78 3.49 4.71
C ASN A 283 28.43 2.73 4.70
N THR A 284 27.73 2.64 5.84
CA THR A 284 26.39 2.05 5.94
C THR A 284 25.39 3.00 6.63
N SER A 285 25.66 4.32 6.54
CA SER A 285 24.93 5.38 7.27
C SER A 285 23.42 5.26 7.22
N PHE A 286 22.90 5.06 6.02
CA PHE A 286 21.46 5.02 5.76
C PHE A 286 21.02 3.65 5.23
N GLU A 287 21.83 2.61 5.44
CA GLU A 287 21.45 1.26 5.05
C GLU A 287 20.25 0.81 5.88
N GLY A 288 19.13 0.51 5.20
CA GLY A 288 17.88 0.14 5.85
C GLY A 288 16.97 1.31 6.24
N TYR A 289 17.29 2.54 5.85
CA TYR A 289 16.36 3.67 5.94
C TYR A 289 15.13 3.40 5.06
N ASP A 290 13.94 3.47 5.65
CA ASP A 290 12.65 3.17 5.00
C ASP A 290 11.71 4.39 4.99
N GLY A 291 12.27 5.60 5.08
CA GLY A 291 11.47 6.84 5.08
C GLY A 291 10.98 7.26 6.47
N GLU A 292 11.59 6.76 7.55
CA GLU A 292 11.24 7.17 8.91
C GLU A 292 11.38 8.71 9.07
N PRO A 293 10.46 9.37 9.80
CA PRO A 293 10.42 10.82 9.83
C PRO A 293 11.50 11.46 10.72
N VAL A 294 12.12 10.66 11.60
CA VAL A 294 13.22 11.10 12.46
C VAL A 294 14.46 10.28 12.14
N ILE A 295 15.58 10.96 11.89
CA ILE A 295 16.90 10.32 11.86
C ILE A 295 17.65 10.67 13.13
N ILE A 296 18.11 9.66 13.86
CA ILE A 296 18.88 9.80 15.09
C ILE A 296 20.36 9.50 14.83
N TRP A 297 21.20 10.47 15.16
CA TRP A 297 22.65 10.41 15.07
C TRP A 297 23.22 10.23 16.48
N ASN A 298 23.47 8.98 16.87
CA ASN A 298 23.90 8.64 18.22
C ASN A 298 25.41 8.78 18.41
N ASP A 299 25.80 9.47 19.49
CA ASP A 299 27.17 9.69 19.96
C ASP A 299 28.14 10.25 18.91
N PHE A 300 27.67 11.17 18.07
CA PHE A 300 28.53 11.83 17.09
C PHE A 300 29.32 12.99 17.71
N ARG A 301 30.56 13.15 17.24
CA ARG A 301 31.33 14.39 17.35
C ARG A 301 31.24 15.18 16.05
N SER A 302 31.49 16.48 16.11
CA SER A 302 31.56 17.31 14.91
C SER A 302 32.60 16.78 13.91
N ALA A 303 33.76 16.33 14.40
CA ALA A 303 34.82 15.74 13.60
C ALA A 303 34.38 14.44 12.89
N ASP A 304 33.63 13.58 13.59
CA ASP A 304 33.14 12.31 13.02
C ASP A 304 32.19 12.57 11.84
N MET A 305 31.30 13.55 11.98
CA MET A 305 30.36 13.92 10.91
C MET A 305 31.08 14.50 9.70
N VAL A 306 32.01 15.44 9.93
CA VAL A 306 32.78 16.09 8.87
C VAL A 306 33.68 15.08 8.14
N GLN A 307 34.35 14.18 8.86
CA GLN A 307 35.19 13.15 8.24
C GLN A 307 34.37 12.15 7.40
N ARG A 308 33.15 11.85 7.84
CA ARG A 308 32.29 10.83 7.24
C ARG A 308 31.60 11.30 5.96
N PHE A 309 31.07 12.52 5.95
CA PHE A 309 30.29 13.05 4.81
C PHE A 309 31.02 14.16 4.05
N GLY A 310 32.04 14.78 4.64
CA GLY A 310 32.52 16.07 4.18
C GLY A 310 31.49 17.17 4.46
N ARG A 311 31.94 18.43 4.48
CA ARG A 311 31.08 19.55 4.90
C ARG A 311 29.92 19.81 3.92
N GLY A 312 30.16 19.71 2.62
CA GLY A 312 29.14 19.97 1.60
C GLY A 312 27.94 19.02 1.71
N GLU A 313 28.19 17.71 1.74
CA GLU A 313 27.12 16.71 1.90
C GLU A 313 26.47 16.80 3.28
N LEU A 314 27.24 17.05 4.35
CA LEU A 314 26.69 17.23 5.68
C LEU A 314 25.72 18.42 5.76
N PHE A 315 26.04 19.55 5.11
CA PHE A 315 25.18 20.73 5.12
C PHE A 315 23.94 20.58 4.26
N ASP A 316 23.98 19.73 3.25
CA ASP A 316 22.80 19.32 2.47
C ASP A 316 21.88 18.39 3.29
N ILE A 317 22.45 17.41 4.02
CA ILE A 317 21.70 16.56 4.95
C ILE A 317 21.03 17.39 6.05
N LEU A 318 21.71 18.42 6.56
CA LEU A 318 21.21 19.29 7.62
C LEU A 318 20.50 20.54 7.08
N ASP A 319 20.21 20.64 5.77
CA ASP A 319 19.57 21.83 5.22
C ASP A 319 18.13 21.96 5.73
N PRO A 320 17.72 23.10 6.33
CA PRO A 320 16.35 23.35 6.71
C PRO A 320 15.37 23.34 5.54
N HIS A 321 15.84 23.59 4.31
CA HIS A 321 15.03 23.43 3.11
C HIS A 321 15.69 22.38 2.21
N PRO A 322 15.44 21.09 2.48
CA PRO A 322 16.15 20.04 1.82
C PRO A 322 15.82 19.97 0.33
N THR A 323 16.85 19.73 -0.46
CA THR A 323 16.70 19.51 -1.90
C THR A 323 16.52 18.02 -2.20
N ASP A 324 16.17 17.67 -3.45
CA ASP A 324 16.02 16.28 -3.92
C ASP A 324 17.38 15.57 -4.11
N ALA A 325 18.26 15.71 -3.12
CA ALA A 325 19.60 15.15 -3.13
C ALA A 325 19.60 13.66 -2.77
N ARG A 326 20.55 12.93 -3.35
CA ARG A 326 20.73 11.49 -3.16
C ARG A 326 22.05 11.22 -2.46
N HIS A 327 22.00 10.40 -1.42
CA HIS A 327 23.15 9.99 -0.62
C HIS A 327 23.52 8.56 -0.90
N ASN A 328 24.81 8.26 -0.97
CA ASN A 328 25.30 6.93 -1.30
C ASN A 328 25.05 5.93 -0.15
N ILE A 329 24.59 4.74 -0.51
CA ILE A 329 24.53 3.57 0.38
C ILE A 329 25.21 2.38 -0.31
N LYS A 330 25.36 1.28 0.42
CA LYS A 330 25.90 0.05 -0.15
C LYS A 330 25.02 -0.41 -1.32
N TYR A 331 25.61 -0.49 -2.51
CA TYR A 331 24.94 -0.91 -3.75
C TYR A 331 23.75 -0.02 -4.19
N GLY A 332 23.76 1.27 -3.84
CA GLY A 332 22.71 2.18 -4.28
C GLY A 332 22.83 3.59 -3.75
N SER A 333 21.70 4.31 -3.78
CA SER A 333 21.56 5.63 -3.16
C SER A 333 20.20 5.72 -2.49
N VAL A 334 20.07 6.65 -1.56
CA VAL A 334 18.83 6.91 -0.84
C VAL A 334 18.54 8.40 -0.84
N ARG A 335 17.26 8.73 -0.85
CA ARG A 335 16.77 10.09 -0.64
C ARG A 335 16.27 10.22 0.79
N LEU A 336 16.71 11.26 1.49
CA LEU A 336 16.35 11.50 2.88
C LEU A 336 15.08 12.35 2.95
N THR A 337 13.95 11.72 3.24
CA THR A 337 12.63 12.36 3.33
C THR A 337 12.28 12.77 4.77
N ASN A 338 13.22 12.66 5.71
CA ASN A 338 12.98 12.95 7.11
C ASN A 338 12.86 14.47 7.37
N PRO A 339 11.78 14.92 8.04
CA PRO A 339 11.67 16.30 8.52
C PRO A 339 12.50 16.58 9.77
N ILE A 340 12.94 15.57 10.54
CA ILE A 340 13.65 15.79 11.80
C ILE A 340 14.99 15.03 11.79
N ASN A 341 16.06 15.72 12.18
CA ASN A 341 17.28 15.08 12.65
C ASN A 341 17.43 15.32 14.15
N ILE A 342 17.85 14.29 14.89
CA ILE A 342 18.23 14.39 16.29
C ILE A 342 19.66 13.91 16.42
N ILE A 343 20.57 14.82 16.73
CA ILE A 343 21.99 14.54 16.89
C ILE A 343 22.32 14.58 18.38
N ASN A 344 23.00 13.57 18.89
CA ASN A 344 23.46 13.58 20.27
C ASN A 344 24.95 13.26 20.40
N GLY A 345 25.60 13.84 21.41
CA GLY A 345 27.04 13.69 21.65
C GLY A 345 27.47 14.14 23.04
N ILE A 346 28.75 13.95 23.39
CA ILE A 346 29.33 14.48 24.64
C ILE A 346 29.87 15.90 24.49
N GLU A 347 30.07 16.36 23.25
CA GLU A 347 30.56 17.71 22.97
C GLU A 347 29.51 18.72 23.41
N PRO A 348 29.88 19.73 24.22
CA PRO A 348 29.02 20.89 24.42
C PRO A 348 28.63 21.52 23.08
N TYR A 349 27.40 22.02 22.97
CA TYR A 349 26.89 22.52 21.70
C TYR A 349 27.78 23.57 21.03
N ASP A 350 28.36 24.50 21.79
CA ASP A 350 29.23 25.54 21.26
C ASP A 350 30.46 24.95 20.55
N LYS A 351 31.09 23.93 21.16
CA LYS A 351 32.21 23.20 20.56
C LYS A 351 31.80 22.38 19.35
N PHE A 352 30.63 21.75 19.41
CA PHE A 352 30.10 20.97 18.29
C PHE A 352 29.86 21.88 17.07
N MET A 353 29.17 23.00 17.26
CA MET A 353 28.90 23.97 16.20
C MET A 353 30.19 24.57 15.63
N ASP A 354 31.11 24.95 16.51
CA ASP A 354 32.42 25.48 16.10
C ASP A 354 33.20 24.44 15.28
N GLY A 355 33.20 23.18 15.71
CA GLY A 355 33.86 22.09 15.01
C GLY A 355 33.27 21.77 13.63
N LEU A 356 31.96 22.01 13.42
CA LEU A 356 31.35 21.89 12.09
C LEU A 356 31.75 23.03 11.15
N SER A 357 31.94 24.24 11.68
CA SER A 357 32.36 25.42 10.92
C SER A 357 33.88 25.54 10.74
N GLY A 358 34.67 24.85 11.56
CA GLY A 358 36.13 24.97 11.63
C GLY A 358 36.89 24.33 10.46
N GLU A 359 38.21 24.53 10.44
CA GLU A 359 39.09 23.96 9.41
C GLU A 359 39.20 22.44 9.54
N TYR A 360 39.22 21.72 8.41
CA TYR A 360 39.47 20.28 8.40
C TYR A 360 40.23 19.86 7.14
N THR A 361 40.93 18.74 7.24
CA THR A 361 41.59 18.10 6.10
C THR A 361 40.80 16.87 5.68
N ASP A 362 40.44 16.78 4.40
CA ASP A 362 39.70 15.63 3.90
C ASP A 362 40.59 14.39 3.68
N LYS A 363 39.97 13.25 3.33
CA LYS A 363 40.68 11.97 3.07
C LYS A 363 41.68 12.04 1.90
N ARG A 364 41.61 13.09 1.06
CA ARG A 364 42.51 13.33 -0.08
C ARG A 364 43.60 14.34 0.25
N GLY A 365 43.65 14.85 1.48
CA GLY A 365 44.66 15.80 1.94
C GLY A 365 44.35 17.26 1.61
N PHE A 366 43.15 17.60 1.13
CA PHE A 366 42.78 18.99 0.89
C PHE A 366 42.29 19.65 2.18
N ILE A 367 42.81 20.85 2.44
CA ILE A 367 42.41 21.68 3.58
C ILE A 367 41.20 22.52 3.20
N HIS A 368 40.11 22.36 3.95
CA HIS A 368 38.90 23.15 3.84
C HIS A 368 38.92 24.25 4.90
N LYS A 369 38.86 25.51 4.48
CA LYS A 369 38.92 26.68 5.38
C LYS A 369 37.66 26.80 6.25
N CYS A 370 37.78 27.59 7.31
CA CYS A 370 36.70 27.94 8.22
C CYS A 370 35.54 28.64 7.48
N GLU A 371 34.30 28.28 7.84
CA GLU A 371 33.07 28.89 7.33
C GLU A 371 32.42 29.82 8.36
N ASP A 372 31.48 30.64 7.89
CA ASP A 372 30.70 31.50 8.77
C ASP A 372 29.86 30.66 9.74
N LYS A 373 30.06 30.84 11.05
CA LYS A 373 29.30 30.17 12.12
C LYS A 373 27.79 30.32 11.96
N SER A 374 27.33 31.41 11.34
CA SER A 374 25.91 31.63 11.07
C SER A 374 25.31 30.54 10.17
N GLN A 375 26.10 29.94 9.28
CA GLN A 375 25.69 28.85 8.38
C GLN A 375 25.35 27.58 9.15
N VAL A 376 26.11 27.25 10.19
CA VAL A 376 25.84 26.08 11.03
C VAL A 376 24.73 26.38 12.02
N ASN A 377 24.80 27.54 12.69
CA ASN A 377 23.87 27.92 13.76
C ASN A 377 22.40 27.99 13.30
N ARG A 378 22.15 28.44 12.07
CA ARG A 378 20.79 28.45 11.49
C ARG A 378 20.26 27.05 11.16
N ARG A 379 21.14 26.06 10.96
CA ARG A 379 20.76 24.67 10.66
C ARG A 379 20.37 23.90 11.91
N ILE A 380 20.88 24.25 13.09
CA ILE A 380 20.56 23.57 14.36
C ILE A 380 19.80 24.53 15.27
N PRO A 381 18.48 24.71 15.03
CA PRO A 381 17.68 25.71 15.75
C PRO A 381 17.29 25.31 17.17
N ILE A 382 17.38 24.03 17.54
CA ILE A 382 16.98 23.53 18.87
C ILE A 382 18.13 22.76 19.50
N ILE A 383 18.47 23.11 20.74
CA ILE A 383 19.55 22.48 21.50
C ILE A 383 19.05 22.13 22.90
N LEU A 384 19.32 20.91 23.36
CA LEU A 384 19.11 20.49 24.74
C LEU A 384 20.46 20.24 25.40
N CYS A 385 20.69 20.88 26.54
CA CYS A 385 21.88 20.64 27.36
C CYS A 385 21.50 19.80 28.58
N LEU A 386 21.80 18.50 28.54
CA LEU A 386 21.34 17.54 29.56
C LEU A 386 22.31 17.40 30.74
N ARG A 387 21.76 17.37 31.96
CA ARG A 387 22.48 17.15 33.23
C ARG A 387 21.74 16.15 34.11
N GLU A 388 22.25 15.88 35.31
CA GLU A 388 21.80 14.75 36.14
C GLU A 388 20.37 14.91 36.66
N SER A 389 19.95 16.14 36.92
CA SER A 389 18.67 16.47 37.55
C SER A 389 17.83 17.47 36.77
N ASP A 390 18.41 18.10 35.75
CA ASP A 390 17.78 19.13 34.95
C ASP A 390 18.37 19.18 33.54
N TYR A 391 17.78 20.02 32.70
CA TYR A 391 18.28 20.33 31.37
C TYR A 391 17.91 21.76 30.98
N ASP A 392 18.70 22.35 30.09
CA ASP A 392 18.35 23.61 29.45
C ASP A 392 17.86 23.34 28.03
N LEU A 393 16.95 24.20 27.57
CA LEU A 393 16.46 24.22 26.20
C LEU A 393 16.81 25.57 25.57
N LEU A 394 17.53 25.52 24.46
CA LEU A 394 17.99 26.68 23.73
C LEU A 394 17.37 26.68 22.34
N PHE A 395 16.80 27.82 21.96
CA PHE A 395 16.22 28.05 20.65
C PHE A 395 16.97 29.15 19.91
N ASN A 396 17.37 28.91 18.67
CA ASN A 396 18.10 29.90 17.88
C ASN A 396 17.21 31.13 17.64
N LYS A 397 17.64 32.30 18.13
CA LYS A 397 16.85 33.54 18.08
C LYS A 397 16.58 34.00 16.65
N GLY A 398 17.57 33.87 15.77
CA GLY A 398 17.44 34.18 14.34
C GLY A 398 16.35 33.37 13.67
N VAL A 399 16.39 32.04 13.83
CA VAL A 399 15.40 31.14 13.21
C VAL A 399 14.01 31.33 13.81
N PHE A 400 13.88 31.40 15.14
CA PHE A 400 12.57 31.48 15.81
C PHE A 400 11.84 32.81 15.58
N ASN A 401 12.58 33.91 15.42
CA ASN A 401 12.01 35.24 15.24
C ASN A 401 12.06 35.73 13.78
N GLY A 402 12.61 34.94 12.85
CA GLY A 402 12.79 35.37 11.45
C GLY A 402 13.79 36.53 11.29
N THR A 403 14.85 36.56 12.11
CA THR A 403 15.86 37.62 12.12
C THR A 403 17.26 37.08 11.75
N ARG A 404 18.26 37.96 11.61
CA ARG A 404 19.65 37.57 11.34
C ARG A 404 20.46 37.23 12.60
N GLU A 405 19.83 37.12 13.76
CA GLU A 405 20.50 36.89 15.05
C GLU A 405 20.84 35.40 15.29
N PHE A 406 21.52 34.77 14.32
CA PHE A 406 21.80 33.33 14.36
C PHE A 406 22.84 32.91 15.41
N ASN A 407 23.58 33.85 15.99
CA ASN A 407 24.56 33.56 17.05
C ASN A 407 24.00 33.76 18.47
N GLN A 408 22.69 34.01 18.59
CA GLN A 408 22.00 34.21 19.86
C GLN A 408 20.94 33.13 20.07
N TYR A 409 20.66 32.82 21.34
CA TYR A 409 19.69 31.80 21.74
C TYR A 409 18.70 32.35 22.76
N ILE A 410 17.42 32.02 22.60
CA ILE A 410 16.39 32.13 23.63
C ILE A 410 16.57 30.93 24.56
N ARG A 411 16.80 31.16 25.85
CA ARG A 411 17.17 30.12 26.82
C ARG A 411 16.04 29.86 27.81
N TYR A 412 15.69 28.60 27.97
CA TYR A 412 14.82 28.08 29.03
C TYR A 412 15.68 27.21 29.93
N ASN A 413 16.11 27.75 31.06
CA ASN A 413 17.10 27.10 31.92
C ASN A 413 16.42 26.32 33.05
N GLY A 414 17.08 25.24 33.48
CA GLY A 414 16.74 24.51 34.70
C GLY A 414 15.41 23.76 34.65
N LEU A 415 15.03 23.22 33.48
CA LEU A 415 13.86 22.33 33.38
C LEU A 415 14.14 21.08 34.20
N VAL A 416 13.31 20.83 35.22
CA VAL A 416 13.50 19.72 36.14
C VAL A 416 13.22 18.40 35.42
N GLY A 417 14.18 17.47 35.46
CA GLY A 417 14.00 16.16 34.86
C GLY A 417 15.31 15.45 34.58
N SER A 418 15.26 14.12 34.55
CA SER A 418 16.43 13.28 34.31
C SER A 418 16.04 12.09 33.45
N PHE A 419 16.36 12.15 32.16
CA PHE A 419 16.07 11.07 31.21
C PHE A 419 16.73 9.75 31.62
N ALA A 420 17.94 9.81 32.21
CA ALA A 420 18.60 8.66 32.78
C ALA A 420 17.81 8.03 33.93
N ARG A 421 17.41 8.83 34.95
CA ARG A 421 16.68 8.31 36.12
C ARG A 421 15.31 7.76 35.73
N VAL A 422 14.62 8.42 34.80
CA VAL A 422 13.33 7.94 34.27
C VAL A 422 13.52 6.58 33.62
N SER A 423 14.52 6.41 32.75
CA SER A 423 14.78 5.13 32.09
C SER A 423 15.24 4.02 33.05
N GLN A 424 15.93 4.38 34.14
CA GLN A 424 16.40 3.43 35.16
C GLN A 424 15.30 2.98 36.13
N ARG A 425 14.31 3.83 36.42
CA ARG A 425 13.33 3.59 37.50
C ARG A 425 11.92 3.29 37.00
N LEU A 426 11.55 3.75 35.82
CA LEU A 426 10.20 3.61 35.27
C LEU A 426 10.20 2.70 34.04
N SER A 427 9.06 2.03 33.80
CA SER A 427 8.78 1.20 32.63
C SER A 427 7.32 1.34 32.21
N GLY A 428 6.99 0.90 30.98
CA GLY A 428 5.64 0.96 30.43
C GLY A 428 5.04 2.37 30.42
N GLU A 429 3.72 2.44 30.61
CA GLU A 429 2.93 3.68 30.58
C GLU A 429 3.46 4.76 31.54
N ALA A 430 3.91 4.38 32.75
CA ALA A 430 4.46 5.33 33.72
C ALA A 430 5.72 6.05 33.20
N LYS A 431 6.54 5.36 32.42
CA LYS A 431 7.71 5.94 31.76
C LYS A 431 7.29 6.88 30.64
N GLU A 432 6.30 6.48 29.85
CA GLU A 432 5.81 7.24 28.70
C GLU A 432 5.22 8.58 29.12
N VAL A 433 4.33 8.60 30.12
CA VAL A 433 3.72 9.83 30.64
C VAL A 433 4.79 10.86 31.04
N VAL A 434 5.79 10.44 31.82
CA VAL A 434 6.87 11.35 32.27
C VAL A 434 7.73 11.83 31.11
N LEU A 435 8.04 10.96 30.13
CA LEU A 435 8.84 11.36 28.96
C LEU A 435 8.08 12.32 28.03
N VAL A 436 6.77 12.15 27.87
CA VAL A 436 5.93 13.07 27.09
C VAL A 436 5.95 14.45 27.74
N ASP A 437 5.76 14.54 29.06
CA ASP A 437 5.79 15.81 29.78
C ASP A 437 7.17 16.49 29.68
N MET A 438 8.26 15.74 29.83
CA MET A 438 9.62 16.27 29.71
C MET A 438 9.96 16.74 28.29
N THR A 439 9.38 16.12 27.25
CA THR A 439 9.65 16.48 25.85
C THR A 439 8.72 17.55 25.31
N LYS A 440 7.60 17.86 26.00
CA LYS A 440 6.62 18.87 25.58
C LYS A 440 7.22 20.22 25.16
N PRO A 441 8.15 20.85 25.91
CA PRO A 441 8.72 22.13 25.48
C PRO A 441 9.47 22.06 24.14
N VAL A 442 10.05 20.90 23.83
CA VAL A 442 10.74 20.65 22.54
C VAL A 442 9.71 20.50 21.43
N VAL A 443 8.65 19.72 21.68
CA VAL A 443 7.53 19.51 20.73
C VAL A 443 6.87 20.84 20.39
N ASP A 444 6.57 21.67 21.39
CA ASP A 444 6.00 23.01 21.22
C ASP A 444 6.93 23.90 20.38
N GLY A 445 8.25 23.81 20.61
CA GLY A 445 9.26 24.53 19.83
C GLY A 445 9.30 24.09 18.36
N VAL A 446 9.20 22.78 18.10
CA VAL A 446 9.13 22.22 16.74
C VAL A 446 7.85 22.67 16.04
N ALA A 447 6.71 22.63 16.72
CA ALA A 447 5.41 23.06 16.17
C ALA A 447 5.46 24.54 15.77
N LYS A 448 5.99 25.41 16.64
CA LYS A 448 6.15 26.84 16.37
C LYS A 448 7.03 27.12 15.14
N LEU A 449 8.12 26.38 14.98
CA LEU A 449 8.98 26.52 13.80
C LEU A 449 8.26 26.13 12.51
N LYS A 450 7.51 25.02 12.52
CA LYS A 450 6.71 24.60 11.37
C LYS A 450 5.64 25.64 11.02
N GLU A 451 4.93 26.16 12.01
CA GLU A 451 3.92 27.21 11.79
C GLU A 451 4.51 28.49 11.18
N ASN A 452 5.72 28.88 11.57
CA ASN A 452 6.40 30.04 10.98
C ASN A 452 6.74 29.84 9.50
N GLU A 453 7.08 28.61 9.11
CA GLU A 453 7.46 28.27 7.73
C GLU A 453 6.26 28.02 6.80
N ILE A 454 5.15 27.51 7.33
CA ILE A 454 3.93 27.18 6.56
C ILE A 454 3.14 28.43 6.14
N LYS A 455 3.36 29.60 6.76
CA LYS A 455 2.69 30.88 6.41
C LYS A 455 3.18 31.50 5.09
N LYS A 456 3.50 30.69 4.08
CA LYS A 456 3.80 31.17 2.72
C LYS A 456 2.48 31.47 2.02
N ILE A 457 2.42 32.60 1.33
CA ILE A 457 1.23 33.06 0.62
C ILE A 457 1.24 32.42 -0.77
N GLU A 458 0.29 31.52 -1.03
CA GLU A 458 0.15 30.85 -2.34
C GLU A 458 -0.81 31.58 -3.28
N ASN A 459 -1.88 32.17 -2.75
CA ASN A 459 -2.87 32.88 -3.54
C ASN A 459 -2.31 34.21 -4.04
N VAL A 460 -2.44 34.43 -5.35
CA VAL A 460 -1.97 35.66 -6.01
C VAL A 460 -2.67 36.92 -5.46
N GLU A 461 -3.92 36.79 -5.04
CA GLU A 461 -4.72 37.90 -4.50
C GLU A 461 -4.28 38.34 -3.09
N ASP A 462 -3.61 37.45 -2.36
CA ASP A 462 -3.14 37.71 -1.00
C ASP A 462 -1.70 38.25 -0.96
N ILE A 463 -1.07 38.49 -2.11
CA ILE A 463 0.30 39.02 -2.20
C ILE A 463 0.35 40.41 -1.55
N PRO A 464 1.14 40.59 -0.47
CA PRO A 464 1.23 41.88 0.21
C PRO A 464 1.82 42.97 -0.70
N ASP A 465 1.34 44.21 -0.53
CA ASP A 465 1.77 45.35 -1.35
C ASP A 465 3.29 45.60 -1.32
N GLU A 466 4.00 45.14 -0.28
CA GLU A 466 5.46 45.25 -0.18
C GLU A 466 6.21 44.53 -1.31
N PHE A 467 5.60 43.48 -1.90
CA PHE A 467 6.18 42.72 -3.01
C PHE A 467 5.85 43.30 -4.40
N LYS A 468 4.89 44.24 -4.48
CA LYS A 468 4.34 44.78 -5.74
C LYS A 468 5.35 45.46 -6.66
N ASN A 469 6.48 45.89 -6.08
CA ASN A 469 7.54 46.60 -6.79
C ASN A 469 8.81 45.76 -6.98
N TYR A 470 8.82 44.50 -6.53
CA TYR A 470 9.97 43.62 -6.70
C TYR A 470 10.19 43.34 -8.19
N GLY A 471 11.44 43.42 -8.65
CA GLY A 471 11.81 43.30 -10.07
C GLY A 471 11.70 44.58 -10.90
N LYS A 472 11.15 45.68 -10.35
CA LYS A 472 11.18 47.01 -11.00
C LYS A 472 12.49 47.73 -10.68
N LYS A 473 12.97 48.58 -11.60
CA LYS A 473 14.12 49.45 -11.30
C LYS A 473 13.71 50.46 -10.24
N LYS A 474 14.63 50.79 -9.34
CA LYS A 474 14.39 51.72 -8.23
C LYS A 474 13.91 53.10 -8.72
N GLU A 475 14.40 53.53 -9.88
CA GLU A 475 14.04 54.78 -10.56
C GLU A 475 12.57 54.80 -11.05
N ASP A 476 12.05 53.65 -11.49
CA ASP A 476 10.67 53.49 -11.98
C ASP A 476 9.64 53.44 -10.82
N VAL A 477 10.08 53.04 -9.63
CA VAL A 477 9.26 52.99 -8.41
C VAL A 477 9.11 54.38 -7.80
N GLN A 478 10.21 55.16 -7.75
CA GLN A 478 10.18 56.55 -7.27
C GLN A 478 9.34 57.46 -8.18
N THR A 479 9.44 57.29 -9.50
CA THR A 479 8.65 58.10 -10.45
C THR A 479 7.14 57.86 -10.32
N LEU A 480 6.68 56.64 -10.01
CA LEU A 480 5.27 56.34 -9.77
C LEU A 480 4.74 56.97 -8.46
N GLU A 481 5.51 56.91 -7.38
CA GLU A 481 5.15 57.56 -6.11
C GLU A 481 5.17 59.09 -6.20
N ASP A 482 6.15 59.66 -6.93
CA ASP A 482 6.25 61.10 -7.17
C ASP A 482 5.20 61.61 -8.17
N GLN A 483 4.81 60.81 -9.16
CA GLN A 483 3.67 61.12 -10.03
C GLN A 483 2.34 61.06 -9.28
N ALA A 484 2.16 60.09 -8.38
CA ALA A 484 0.96 60.00 -7.53
C ALA A 484 0.86 61.16 -6.52
N LYS A 485 1.99 61.65 -5.99
CA LYS A 485 2.02 62.85 -5.12
C LYS A 485 1.80 64.16 -5.89
N ASN A 486 2.17 64.21 -7.17
CA ASN A 486 2.00 65.39 -8.03
C ASN A 486 0.70 65.39 -8.86
N TRP A 487 -0.19 64.42 -8.65
CA TRP A 487 -1.48 64.37 -9.35
C TRP A 487 -2.47 65.36 -8.73
N VAL A 488 -2.47 66.59 -9.25
CA VAL A 488 -3.52 67.58 -8.96
C VAL A 488 -4.69 67.32 -9.90
N TRP A 489 -5.85 66.95 -9.34
CA TRP A 489 -7.11 66.92 -10.08
C TRP A 489 -7.50 68.35 -10.50
N THR A 490 -7.49 68.64 -11.80
CA THR A 490 -8.10 69.83 -12.36
C THR A 490 -9.50 69.51 -12.87
N PRO A 491 -10.58 70.05 -12.27
CA PRO A 491 -11.89 69.99 -12.87
C PRO A 491 -11.97 70.97 -14.05
N GLY A 492 -12.29 70.42 -15.22
CA GLY A 492 -12.85 71.19 -16.33
C GLY A 492 -11.85 71.65 -17.39
N LYS A 493 -11.74 70.86 -18.46
CA LYS A 493 -12.06 71.28 -19.83
C LYS A 493 -12.47 70.07 -20.65
#